data_AF-A0A645E2U1-F1
#
_entry.id   AF-A0A645E2U1-F1
#
_cell.length_a   1.000
_cell.length_b   1.000
_cell.length_c   1.000
_cell.angle_alpha   90.00
_cell.angle_beta   90.00
_cell.angle_gamma   90.00
#
_symmetry.space_group_name_H-M   'P 1'
#
loop_
_entity.id
_entity.type
_entity.pdbx_description
1 polymer ?
#
loop_
_entity_poly.entity_id
_entity_poly.type
_entity_poly.pdbx_seq_one_letter_code
_entity_poly.pdbx_strand_id
1 'polypeptide(L)' 'MQNGRMRTDYRYQGFGDEHGRLYFPGVRPALGTRFELCLPHCDPTVNLYDNIFVAADDAVVDCWPVDLRGCVC' A
#
# COMPACT_ATOMS: atom_id res chain seq x y z
N MET A 1 -14.86 -5.77 9.27
CA MET A 1 -14.37 -4.61 8.52
C MET A 1 -13.96 -5.15 7.16
N GLN A 2 -14.55 -4.70 6.06
CA GLN A 2 -14.25 -5.23 4.72
C GLN A 2 -12.88 -4.70 4.27
N ASN A 3 -11.81 -5.31 4.78
CA ASN A 3 -10.46 -5.13 4.28
C ASN A 3 -10.34 -6.05 3.08
N GLY A 4 -10.10 -5.49 1.90
CA GLY A 4 -10.08 -6.25 0.65
C GLY A 4 -8.87 -5.88 -0.17
N ARG A 5 -8.21 -6.90 -0.71
CA ARG A 5 -7.29 -6.75 -1.84
C ARG A 5 -7.94 -5.90 -2.93
N MET A 6 -7.16 -5.02 -3.55
CA MET A 6 -7.68 -4.19 -4.64
C MET A 6 -8.26 -5.09 -5.73
N ARG A 7 -9.51 -4.81 -6.12
CA ARG A 7 -10.21 -5.57 -7.14
C ARG A 7 -9.59 -5.27 -8.52
N THR A 8 -9.63 -6.25 -9.42
CA THR A 8 -9.04 -6.14 -10.76
C THR A 8 -9.75 -5.12 -11.67
N ASP A 9 -11.01 -4.78 -11.38
CA ASP A 9 -11.79 -3.76 -12.09
C ASP A 9 -11.55 -2.34 -11.57
N TYR A 10 -10.69 -2.17 -10.56
CA TYR A 10 -10.35 -0.88 -9.97
C TYR A 10 -8.98 -0.45 -10.49
N ARG A 11 -8.81 0.86 -10.71
CA ARG A 11 -7.53 1.43 -11.16
C ARG A 11 -7.08 2.54 -10.22
N TYR A 12 -5.88 2.39 -9.67
CA TYR A 12 -5.22 3.42 -8.88
C TYR A 12 -4.34 4.32 -9.77
N GLN A 13 -4.27 5.61 -9.44
CA GLN A 13 -3.35 6.57 -10.02
C GLN A 13 -2.83 7.52 -8.93
N GLY A 14 -1.53 7.81 -8.91
CA GLY A 14 -0.97 8.84 -8.03
C GLY A 14 -1.59 10.22 -8.32
N PHE A 15 -1.93 10.97 -7.29
CA PHE A 15 -2.60 12.27 -7.42
C PHE A 15 -2.06 13.27 -6.39
N GLY A 16 -0.82 13.70 -6.61
CA GLY A 16 -0.08 14.52 -5.65
C GLY A 16 0.73 13.66 -4.68
N ASP A 17 1.33 14.32 -3.69
CA ASP A 17 2.36 13.71 -2.86
C ASP A 17 1.78 12.71 -1.84
N GLU A 18 0.64 13.05 -1.23
CA GLU A 18 0.00 12.24 -0.17
C GLU A 18 -1.36 11.66 -0.60
N HIS A 19 -1.81 11.96 -1.82
CA HIS A 19 -3.13 11.59 -2.30
C HIS A 19 -3.06 10.69 -3.53
N GLY A 20 -3.99 9.74 -3.57
CA GLY A 20 -4.21 8.87 -4.72
C GLY A 20 -5.62 9.00 -5.25
N ARG A 21 -5.80 8.76 -6.54
CA ARG A 21 -7.10 8.71 -7.19
C ARG A 21 -7.45 7.28 -7.54
N LEU A 22 -8.62 6.84 -7.09
CA LEU A 22 -9.17 5.53 -7.37
C LEU A 22 -10.30 5.66 -8.42
N TYR A 23 -10.13 4.99 -9.53
CA TYR A 23 -11.16 4.79 -10.55
C TYR A 23 -11.84 3.44 -10.30
N PHE A 24 -13.16 3.42 -10.24
CA PHE A 24 -13.94 2.22 -9.96
C PHE A 24 -15.27 2.27 -10.74
N PRO A 25 -15.81 1.12 -11.16
CA PRO A 25 -17.16 1.04 -11.71
C PRO A 25 -18.21 0.98 -10.59
N GLY A 26 -19.40 1.48 -10.87
CA GLY A 26 -20.56 1.31 -9.99
C GLY A 26 -20.51 2.15 -8.72
N VAL A 27 -20.72 1.50 -7.57
CA VAL A 27 -20.92 2.18 -6.28
C VAL A 27 -19.59 2.61 -5.68
N ARG A 28 -19.52 3.86 -5.23
CA ARG A 28 -18.36 4.41 -4.54
C ARG A 28 -18.08 3.66 -3.24
N PRO A 29 -16.82 3.29 -2.95
CA PRO A 29 -16.45 2.76 -1.65
C PRO A 29 -16.86 3.68 -0.50
N ALA A 30 -17.23 3.09 0.63
CA ALA A 30 -17.50 3.85 1.85
C ALA A 30 -16.26 4.59 2.34
N LEU A 31 -16.48 5.69 3.06
CA LEU A 31 -15.37 6.40 3.72
C LEU A 31 -14.76 5.49 4.79
N GLY A 32 -13.43 5.45 4.85
CA GLY A 32 -12.68 4.60 5.78
C GLY A 32 -12.41 3.18 5.28
N THR A 33 -12.87 2.80 4.08
CA THR A 33 -12.47 1.55 3.45
C THR A 33 -10.96 1.52 3.23
N ARG A 34 -10.32 0.42 3.64
CA ARG A 34 -8.88 0.19 3.48
C ARG A 34 -8.64 -0.72 2.27
N PHE A 35 -7.64 -0.38 1.48
CA PHE A 35 -7.24 -1.12 0.29
C PHE A 35 -5.78 -1.53 0.38
N GLU A 36 -5.49 -2.76 -0.01
CA GLU A 36 -4.11 -3.21 -0.23
C GLU A 36 -3.71 -2.90 -1.69
N LEU A 37 -2.63 -2.13 -1.87
CA LEU A 37 -2.08 -1.79 -3.18
C LEU A 37 -0.84 -2.63 -3.45
N CYS A 38 -0.76 -3.20 -4.65
CA CYS A 38 0.48 -3.80 -5.13
C CYS A 38 1.42 -2.69 -5.62
N LEU A 39 2.67 -2.71 -5.17
CA LEU A 39 3.68 -1.73 -5.54
C LEU A 39 4.20 -2.02 -6.95
N PRO A 40 4.41 -0.99 -7.80
CA PRO A 40 4.95 -1.21 -9.15
C PRO A 40 6.42 -1.64 -9.14
N HIS A 41 7.21 -1.15 -8.18
CA HIS A 41 8.61 -1.54 -7.95
C HIS A 41 8.87 -1.57 -6.44
N CYS A 42 9.51 -2.62 -5.94
CA CYS A 42 9.73 -2.78 -4.51
C CYS A 42 10.92 -1.96 -4.00
N ASP A 43 12.02 -1.88 -4.75
CA ASP A 43 13.25 -1.19 -4.34
C ASP A 43 13.08 0.31 -4.06
N PRO A 44 12.43 1.15 -4.91
CA PRO A 44 12.31 2.57 -4.60
C PRO A 44 11.31 2.79 -3.47
N THR A 45 10.32 1.90 -3.32
CA THR A 45 9.27 2.06 -2.31
C THR A 45 9.75 1.68 -0.93
N VAL A 46 10.43 0.55 -0.76
CA VAL A 46 10.98 0.15 0.55
C VAL A 46 11.93 1.23 1.08
N ASN A 47 12.67 1.90 0.19
CA ASN A 47 13.55 3.01 0.56
C ASN A 47 12.83 4.25 1.14
N LEU A 48 11.49 4.33 1.02
CA LEU A 48 10.68 5.41 1.59
C LEU A 48 10.24 5.14 3.03
N TYR A 49 10.42 3.92 3.55
CA TYR A 49 9.93 3.51 4.87
C TYR A 49 11.05 3.03 5.78
N ASP A 50 10.91 3.28 7.08
CA ASP A 50 11.88 2.84 8.09
C ASP A 50 11.68 1.39 8.53
N ASN A 51 10.48 0.83 8.30
CA ASN A 51 10.11 -0.51 8.76
C ASN A 51 9.24 -1.24 7.72
N ILE A 52 9.33 -2.56 7.72
CA ILE A 52 8.46 -3.48 7.00
C ILE A 52 7.66 -4.27 8.04
N PHE A 53 6.33 -4.14 8.00
CA PHE A 53 5.45 -4.96 8.84
C PHE A 53 5.21 -6.32 8.19
N VAL A 54 5.52 -7.39 8.90
CA VAL A 54 5.25 -8.75 8.46
C VAL A 54 3.85 -9.14 8.94
N ALA A 55 3.01 -9.57 8.00
CA ALA A 55 1.64 -10.00 8.30
C ALA A 55 1.44 -11.48 7.97
N ALA A 56 0.70 -12.17 8.82
CA ALA A 56 0.11 -13.48 8.55
C ALA A 56 -1.42 -13.32 8.63
N ASP A 57 -2.09 -13.62 7.53
CA ASP A 57 -3.51 -13.29 7.34
C ASP A 57 -3.79 -11.80 7.62
N ASP A 58 -4.68 -11.51 8.58
CA ASP A 58 -5.07 -10.14 8.97
C ASP A 58 -4.30 -9.62 10.21
N ALA A 59 -3.26 -10.34 10.67
CA ALA A 59 -2.51 -9.99 11.88
C ALA A 59 -1.05 -9.65 11.56
N VAL A 60 -0.55 -8.56 12.16
CA VAL A 60 0.89 -8.24 12.16
C VAL A 60 1.58 -9.18 13.14
N VAL A 61 2.59 -9.91 12.65
CA VAL A 61 3.34 -10.90 13.43
C VAL A 61 4.77 -10.46 13.74
N ASP A 62 5.31 -9.51 12.98
CA ASP A 62 6.66 -8.98 13.19
C ASP A 62 6.82 -7.58 12.56
N CYS A 63 7.90 -6.88 12.92
CA CYS A 63 8.28 -5.58 12.39
C CYS A 63 9.79 -5.55 12.14
N TRP A 64 10.19 -5.47 10.88
CA TRP A 64 11.59 -5.48 10.48
C TRP A 64 12.09 -4.07 10.16
N PRO A 65 13.23 -3.62 10.73
CA PRO A 65 13.82 -2.34 10.36
C PRO A 65 14.42 -2.40 8.95
N VAL A 66 14.38 -1.27 8.23
CA VAL A 66 15.07 -1.09 6.95
C VAL A 66 16.42 -0.41 7.22
N ASP A 67 17.40 -1.20 7.66
CA ASP A 67 18.68 -0.67 8.21
C ASP A 67 19.49 0.17 7.23
N LEU A 68 19.37 -0.10 5.93
CA LEU A 68 20.13 0.58 4.86
C LEU A 68 19.28 1.58 4.06
N ARG A 69 18.18 2.07 4.65
CA ARG A 69 17.36 3.11 4.01
C ARG A 69 18.21 4.33 3.65
N GLY A 70 18.14 4.77 2.41
CA GLY A 70 18.85 5.93 1.89
C GLY A 70 20.33 5.69 1.57
N CYS A 71 20.85 4.47 1.77
CA CYS A 71 22.20 4.11 1.36
C CYS A 71 22.25 3.87 -0.15
N VAL A 72 22.63 4.90 -0.89
CA VAL A 72 22.96 4.83 -2.32
C VAL A 72 24.47 4.75 -2.48
N CYS A 73 24.95 3.79 -3.26
CA CYS A 73 26.35 3.68 -3.65
C CYS A 73 26.72 4.69 -4.74
#